data_AF-A0A4Z0MU88-F1
#
_entry.id   AF-A0A4Z0MU88-F1
#
_cell.length_a   1.000
_cell.length_b   1.000
_cell.length_c   1.000
_cell.angle_alpha   90.00
_cell.angle_beta   90.00
_cell.angle_gamma   90.00
#
_symmetry.space_group_name_H-M   'P 1'
#
loop_
_entity.id
_entity.type
_entity.pdbx_description
1 polymer ?
#
loop_
_entity_poly.entity_id
_entity_poly.type
_entity_poly.pdbx_seq_one_letter_code
_entity_poly.pdbx_strand_id
1 'polypeptide(L)' 'MKALAIGFLTALFLLIGPTAMACRVCRPRVQAAIHTPEYSANLLTLLLPVGALLLLAAGVFYAPLIKARFLSSTSHG' A
#
# COMPACT_ATOMS: atom_id res chain seq x y z
N MET A 1 -11.21 -19.07 -1.61
CA MET A 1 -10.16 -18.01 -1.67
C MET A 1 -10.66 -16.62 -1.27
N LYS A 2 -11.89 -16.21 -1.65
CA LYS A 2 -12.46 -14.88 -1.31
C LYS A 2 -12.57 -14.58 0.20
N ALA A 3 -12.95 -15.58 1.02
CA ALA A 3 -13.12 -15.39 2.46
C ALA A 3 -11.82 -15.06 3.22
N LEU A 4 -10.70 -15.65 2.78
CA LEU A 4 -9.36 -15.38 3.34
C LEU A 4 -8.88 -13.97 3.01
N ALA A 5 -9.14 -13.50 1.79
CA ALA A 5 -8.79 -12.14 1.39
C ALA A 5 -9.59 -11.07 2.16
N ILE A 6 -10.88 -11.34 2.43
CA ILE A 6 -11.72 -10.44 3.22
C ILE A 6 -11.25 -10.39 4.67
N GLY A 7 -10.92 -11.54 5.27
CA GLY A 7 -10.40 -11.62 6.64
C GLY A 7 -9.04 -10.92 6.81
N PHE A 8 -8.18 -10.98 5.79
CA PHE A 8 -6.90 -10.27 5.81
C PHE A 8 -7.08 -8.76 5.67
N LEU A 9 -7.99 -8.31 4.80
CA LEU A 9 -8.30 -6.89 4.65
C LEU A 9 -8.95 -6.28 5.89
N THR A 10 -9.84 -7.01 6.57
CA THR A 10 -10.45 -6.54 7.83
C THR A 10 -9.44 -6.52 8.97
N ALA A 11 -8.53 -7.50 9.06
CA ALA A 11 -7.44 -7.49 10.03
C ALA A 11 -6.47 -6.30 9.80
N LEU A 12 -6.15 -6.00 8.54
CA LEU A 12 -5.32 -4.85 8.18
C LEU A 12 -6.01 -3.52 8.51
N PHE A 13 -7.33 -3.42 8.25
CA PHE A 13 -8.12 -2.22 8.55
C PHE A 13 -8.26 -1.99 10.06
N LEU A 14 -8.36 -3.06 10.85
CA LEU A 14 -8.37 -3.00 12.31
C LEU A 14 -7.01 -2.59 12.89
N LEU A 15 -5.91 -3.00 12.26
CA LEU A 15 -4.55 -2.58 12.66
C LEU A 15 -4.27 -1.10 12.37
N ILE A 16 -5.02 -0.50 11.42
CA ILE A 16 -4.93 0.92 11.03
C ILE A 16 -6.03 1.77 11.73
N GLY A 17 -6.80 1.16 12.65
CA GLY A 17 -7.86 1.81 13.41
C GLY A 17 -7.40 3.08 14.13
N PRO A 18 -8.29 4.06 14.33
CA PRO A 18 -7.91 5.45 14.53
C PRO A 18 -7.33 5.66 15.92
N THR A 19 -6.09 6.15 16.00
CA THR A 19 -5.58 6.83 17.20
C THR A 19 -6.26 8.20 17.32
N ALA A 20 -7.58 8.21 17.50
CA ALA A 20 -8.38 9.39 17.67
C ALA A 20 -8.57 9.67 19.16
N MET A 21 -7.59 10.32 19.80
CA MET A 21 -7.80 11.19 20.95
C MET A 21 -6.60 12.13 21.13
N ALA A 22 -6.73 13.41 20.76
CA ALA A 22 -6.14 14.55 21.49
C ALA A 22 -6.71 15.92 21.00
N CYS A 23 -7.65 16.46 21.79
CA CYS A 23 -8.09 17.86 21.96
C CYS A 23 -8.56 18.74 20.77
N ARG A 24 -9.85 19.10 20.80
CA ARG A 24 -10.47 20.13 19.93
C ARG A 24 -10.06 21.59 20.21
N VAL A 25 -9.33 21.87 21.29
CA VAL A 25 -8.86 23.23 21.66
C VAL A 25 -7.37 23.43 21.33
N CYS A 26 -6.63 22.35 21.10
CA CYS A 26 -5.22 22.36 20.73
C CYS A 26 -5.10 22.35 19.21
N ARG A 27 -5.27 23.48 18.54
CA ARG A 27 -4.98 23.59 17.10
C ARG A 27 -3.50 23.27 16.90
N PRO A 28 -3.08 22.09 16.38
CA PRO A 28 -1.69 21.90 16.08
C PRO A 28 -1.44 22.81 14.88
N ARG A 29 -0.44 23.68 14.98
CA ARG A 29 0.12 24.29 13.77
C ARG A 29 0.44 23.13 12.84
N VAL A 30 -0.32 23.00 11.77
CA VAL A 30 0.10 22.25 10.59
C VAL A 30 1.18 23.10 9.94
N GLN A 31 2.27 23.37 10.66
CA GLN A 31 3.55 23.68 10.06
C GLN A 31 3.88 22.38 9.36
N ALA A 32 3.58 22.34 8.06
CA ALA A 32 4.05 21.30 7.19
C ALA A 32 5.55 21.20 7.43
N ALA A 33 5.95 20.22 8.23
CA ALA A 33 7.32 20.00 8.64
C ALA A 33 8.06 19.36 7.47
N ILE A 34 7.96 19.95 6.28
CA ILE A 34 8.54 19.47 5.02
C ILE A 34 10.09 19.52 5.11
N HIS A 35 10.60 20.39 5.97
CA HIS A 35 12.05 20.63 6.16
C HIS A 35 12.65 19.94 7.38
N THR A 36 11.92 19.07 8.08
CA THR A 36 12.53 18.26 9.14
C THR A 36 13.15 16.99 8.56
N PRO A 37 14.26 16.48 9.11
CA PRO A 37 14.87 15.25 8.61
C PRO A 37 13.91 14.05 8.62
N GLU A 38 12.99 14.05 9.58
CA GLU A 38 11.93 13.04 9.75
C GLU A 38 10.83 13.07 8.69
N TYR A 39 10.74 14.14 7.89
CA TYR A 39 9.72 14.28 6.85
C TYR A 39 9.80 13.15 5.82
N SER A 40 11.01 12.81 5.39
CA SER A 40 11.25 11.77 4.38
C SER A 40 10.83 10.38 4.89
N ALA A 41 11.13 10.07 6.15
CA ALA A 41 10.76 8.81 6.79
C ALA A 41 9.24 8.68 6.93
N ASN A 42 8.57 9.74 7.39
CA ASN A 42 7.10 9.78 7.52
C ASN A 42 6.39 9.72 6.17
N LEU A 43 6.95 10.38 5.15
CA LEU A 43 6.40 10.34 3.80
C LEU A 43 6.58 8.95 3.18
N LEU A 44 7.72 8.30 3.43
CA LEU A 44 7.97 6.94 2.98
C LEU A 44 7.00 5.96 3.64
N THR A 45 6.80 6.00 4.96
CA THR A 45 5.82 5.12 5.63
C THR A 45 4.40 5.32 5.11
N LEU A 46 4.04 6.53 4.67
CA LEU A 46 2.73 6.82 4.09
C LEU A 46 2.61 6.33 2.62
N LEU A 47 3.64 6.55 1.80
CA LEU A 47 3.63 6.18 0.39
C LEU A 47 3.90 4.69 0.15
N LEU A 48 4.67 4.04 1.02
CA LEU A 48 5.05 2.63 0.89
C LEU A 48 3.84 1.69 0.72
N PRO A 49 2.79 1.74 1.57
CA PRO A 49 1.63 0.87 1.39
C PRO A 49 0.88 1.15 0.08
N VAL A 50 0.81 2.42 -0.34
CA VAL A 50 0.16 2.81 -1.60
C VAL A 50 0.95 2.29 -2.80
N GLY A 51 2.27 2.48 -2.81
CA GLY A 51 3.16 1.96 -3.84
C GLY A 51 3.14 0.44 -3.94
N ALA A 52 3.11 -0.26 -2.80
CA ALA A 52 2.98 -1.71 -2.74
C ALA A 52 1.65 -2.19 -3.33
N LEU A 53 0.53 -1.51 -3.02
CA LEU A 53 -0.77 -1.84 -3.62
C LEU A 53 -0.76 -1.64 -5.14
N LEU A 54 -0.18 -0.55 -5.62
CA LEU A 54 -0.09 -0.25 -7.06
C LEU A 54 0.76 -1.29 -7.80
N LEU A 55 1.91 -1.67 -7.24
CA LEU A 55 2.77 -2.71 -7.81
C LEU A 55 2.07 -4.08 -7.83
N LEU A 56 1.35 -4.43 -6.77
CA LEU A 56 0.59 -5.67 -6.71
C LEU A 56 -0.54 -5.67 -7.73
N ALA A 57 -1.29 -4.59 -7.84
CA ALA A 57 -2.35 -4.44 -8.84
C ALA A 57 -1.80 -4.55 -10.27
N ALA A 58 -0.68 -3.89 -10.57
CA ALA A 58 0.00 -3.99 -11.85
C ALA A 58 0.47 -5.44 -12.12
N GLY A 59 1.08 -6.09 -11.13
CA GLY A 59 1.53 -7.48 -11.25
C GLY A 59 0.38 -8.43 -11.58
N VAL A 60 -0.75 -8.32 -10.88
CA VAL A 60 -1.94 -9.13 -11.14
C VAL A 60 -2.54 -8.84 -12.52
N PHE A 61 -2.57 -7.57 -12.93
CA PHE A 61 -3.09 -7.15 -14.23
C PHE A 61 -2.24 -7.66 -15.40
N TYR A 62 -0.92 -7.60 -15.28
CA TYR A 62 0.00 -8.02 -16.35
C TYR A 62 0.39 -9.51 -16.28
N ALA A 63 0.14 -10.21 -15.18
CA ALA A 63 0.39 -11.64 -15.02
C ALA A 63 -0.09 -12.53 -16.21
N PRO A 64 -1.31 -12.37 -16.76
CA PRO A 64 -1.75 -13.19 -17.89
C PRO A 64 -0.96 -12.91 -19.18
N LEU A 65 -0.58 -11.66 -19.44
CA LEU A 65 0.19 -11.26 -20.62
C LEU A 65 1.62 -11.79 -20.55
N ILE A 66 2.24 -11.69 -19.37
CA ILE A 66 3.55 -12.26 -19.07
C ILE A 66 3.50 -13.78 -19.28
N LYS A 67 2.54 -14.46 -18.64
CA LYS A 67 2.36 -15.92 -18.76
C LYS A 67 2.20 -16.37 -20.21
N ALA A 68 1.39 -15.67 -21.01
CA ALA A 68 1.19 -16.00 -22.42
C ALA A 68 2.49 -15.90 -23.24
N ARG A 69 3.31 -14.88 -22.98
CA ARG A 69 4.57 -14.65 -23.70
C ARG A 69 5.68 -15.64 -23.30
N PHE A 70 5.71 -16.09 -22.04
CA PHE A 70 6.70 -17.07 -21.58
C PHE A 70 6.31 -18.52 -21.94
N LEU A 71 5.03 -18.87 -21.94
CA LEU A 71 4.57 -20.21 -22.32
C LEU A 71 4.66 -20.46 -23.83
N SER A 72 4.42 -19.44 -24.67
CA SER A 72 4.55 -19.59 -26.13
C SER A 72 6.00 -19.83 -26.58
N SER A 73 6.97 -19.29 -25.85
CA SER A 73 8.40 -19.46 -26.17
C SER A 73 8.97 -20.84 -25.80
N THR A 74 8.24 -21.67 -25.04
CA THR A 74 8.73 -22.98 -24.58
C THR A 74 8.37 -24.13 -25.55
N SER A 75 7.62 -23.85 -26.63
CA SER A 75 7.11 -24.88 -27.57
C SER A 75 7.99 -25.14 -28.81
N HIS A 76 9.19 -24.59 -28.88
CA HIS A 76 10.17 -24.90 -29.93
C HIS A 76 11.46 -25.43 -29.31
N GLY A 77 11.45 -26.73 -29.01
CA GLY A 77 12.61 -27.54 -28.63
C GLY A 77 12.35 -28.98 -29.04
#